data_AF-A0A1B7MWZ7-F1
#
_entry.id   AF-A0A1B7MWZ7-F1
#
_cell.length_a   1.000
_cell.length_b   1.000
_cell.length_c   1.000
_cell.angle_alpha   90.00
_cell.angle_beta   90.00
_cell.angle_gamma   90.00
#
_symmetry.space_group_name_H-M   'P 1'
#
loop_
_entity.id
_entity.type
_entity.pdbx_description
1 polymer ?
#
loop_
_entity_poly.entity_id
_entity_poly.type
_entity_poly.pdbx_seq_one_letter_code
_entity_poly.pdbx_strand_id
1 'polypeptide(L)'
;MAMFHSLVVTVIGLLSSCLIASGFSWNSTEYMFVFGDSYSTDGYNVSAGVMSPYTRNTSSNGLNWVEFLTGTYNQTAMQAFDLASGGCTIDAALVPPFIPTSTSVVDQITQFSEYMASKPVGATWNSTNSLFAIWIGINDISDSYAWSNISQPEFYGVLMDRLFSQVDDLYSMGARSFLFLTVPPINRAPLNIQRGSEVAAQIATDIAEYNTLLGQFVRTFEANYTDLDTVTVFDTHPIFNVLLDEWETFGFVNITGFCPAYANGTPTLTYQVEGCAPASSYFWLNSLHPLFTVHSILAKAISTTLSSQC
;
A
#
# COMPACT_ATOMS: atom_id res chain seq x y z
N MET A 1 -39.93 -55.63 -0.18
CA MET A 1 -39.84 -54.95 -1.49
C MET A 1 -39.60 -53.48 -1.22
N ALA A 2 -38.34 -53.07 -1.10
CA ALA A 2 -37.94 -51.70 -0.81
C ALA A 2 -36.96 -51.28 -1.91
N MET A 3 -37.37 -50.33 -2.75
CA MET A 3 -36.54 -49.76 -3.80
C MET A 3 -35.72 -48.61 -3.20
N PHE A 4 -34.39 -48.73 -3.24
CA PHE A 4 -33.50 -47.59 -3.08
C PHE A 4 -33.35 -46.89 -4.43
N HIS A 5 -33.82 -45.65 -4.54
CA HIS A 5 -33.48 -44.77 -5.66
C HIS A 5 -32.19 -44.02 -5.31
N SER A 6 -31.13 -44.24 -6.09
CA SER A 6 -29.88 -43.50 -6.00
C SER A 6 -29.99 -42.25 -6.87
N LEU A 7 -29.90 -41.06 -6.26
CA LEU A 7 -29.91 -39.78 -6.96
C LEU A 7 -28.47 -39.42 -7.33
N VAL A 8 -28.11 -39.52 -8.61
CA VAL A 8 -26.83 -39.03 -9.13
C VAL A 8 -26.97 -37.52 -9.37
N VAL A 9 -26.29 -36.71 -8.56
CA VAL A 9 -26.16 -35.27 -8.81
C VAL A 9 -24.99 -35.06 -9.76
N THR A 10 -25.29 -34.68 -10.99
CA THR A 10 -24.27 -34.28 -11.98
C THR A 10 -23.89 -32.82 -11.72
N VAL A 11 -22.69 -32.58 -11.18
CA VAL A 11 -22.10 -31.24 -11.08
C VAL A 11 -21.57 -30.86 -12.46
N ILE A 12 -22.28 -29.99 -13.17
CA ILE A 12 -21.76 -29.33 -14.37
C ILE A 12 -20.83 -28.23 -13.89
N GLY A 13 -19.52 -28.47 -13.96
CA GLY A 13 -18.52 -27.42 -13.79
C GLY A 13 -18.60 -26.44 -14.95
N LEU A 14 -19.08 -25.23 -14.69
CA LEU A 14 -18.90 -24.09 -15.59
C LEU A 14 -17.42 -23.70 -15.53
N LEU A 15 -16.63 -24.24 -16.46
CA LEU A 15 -15.32 -23.65 -16.78
C LEU A 15 -15.59 -22.32 -17.46
N SER A 16 -15.49 -21.23 -16.69
CA SER A 16 -15.44 -19.88 -17.25
C SER A 16 -14.15 -19.79 -18.05
N SER A 17 -14.24 -19.93 -19.37
CA SER A 17 -13.13 -19.69 -20.27
C SER A 17 -12.84 -18.19 -20.26
N CYS A 18 -11.85 -17.79 -19.48
CA CYS A 18 -11.32 -16.43 -19.56
C CYS A 18 -10.70 -16.24 -20.95
N LEU A 19 -11.23 -15.27 -21.69
CA LEU A 19 -10.58 -14.79 -22.91
C LEU A 19 -9.35 -14.02 -22.43
N ILE A 20 -8.16 -14.53 -22.73
CA ILE A 20 -6.90 -13.82 -22.46
C ILE A 20 -6.93 -12.53 -23.29
N ALA A 21 -7.36 -11.44 -22.67
CA ALA A 21 -7.08 -10.11 -23.17
C ALA A 21 -5.55 -9.94 -23.17
N SER A 22 -5.02 -9.26 -24.18
CA SER A 22 -3.61 -8.85 -24.21
C SER A 22 -3.38 -7.71 -23.21
N GLY A 23 -3.60 -7.98 -21.93
CA GLY A 23 -3.52 -7.06 -20.82
C GLY A 23 -2.67 -7.64 -19.68
N PHE A 24 -2.43 -6.81 -18.68
CA PHE A 24 -1.67 -7.15 -17.47
C PHE A 24 -2.00 -8.54 -16.93
N SER A 25 -0.95 -9.28 -16.58
CA SER A 25 -1.09 -10.51 -15.80
C SER A 25 -0.12 -10.45 -14.62
N TRP A 26 -0.66 -10.58 -13.42
CA TRP A 26 0.14 -10.64 -12.20
C TRP A 26 1.20 -11.75 -12.25
N ASN A 27 0.85 -12.89 -12.85
CA ASN A 27 1.74 -14.04 -12.99
C ASN A 27 2.85 -13.84 -14.02
N SER A 28 2.81 -12.80 -14.84
CA SER A 28 3.84 -12.45 -15.82
C SER A 28 4.47 -11.08 -15.54
N THR A 29 4.13 -10.45 -14.42
CA THR A 29 4.74 -9.19 -14.01
C THR A 29 6.17 -9.47 -13.56
N GLU A 30 7.12 -8.72 -14.11
CA GLU A 30 8.56 -8.86 -13.85
C GLU A 30 9.10 -7.69 -13.01
N TYR A 31 8.46 -6.52 -13.13
CA TYR A 31 8.90 -5.28 -12.49
C TYR A 31 7.78 -4.64 -11.69
N MET A 32 8.09 -4.16 -10.50
CA MET A 32 7.18 -3.37 -9.68
C MET A 32 7.87 -2.09 -9.26
N PHE A 33 7.24 -0.95 -9.49
CA PHE A 33 7.70 0.36 -9.02
C PHE A 33 6.76 0.83 -7.92
N VAL A 34 7.30 1.15 -6.75
CA VAL A 34 6.50 1.54 -5.58
C VAL A 34 6.77 2.99 -5.24
N PHE A 35 5.68 3.73 -5.05
CA PHE A 35 5.67 5.12 -4.60
C PHE A 35 4.80 5.21 -3.36
N GLY A 36 5.25 5.96 -2.36
CA GLY A 36 4.53 6.03 -1.10
C GLY A 36 5.39 6.45 0.07
N ASP A 37 4.91 6.11 1.26
CA ASP A 37 5.47 6.60 2.52
C ASP A 37 6.15 5.52 3.38
N SER A 38 6.14 5.71 4.72
CA SER A 38 6.74 4.80 5.69
C SER A 38 6.08 3.42 5.76
N TYR A 39 4.86 3.26 5.25
CA TYR A 39 4.21 1.96 5.15
C TYR A 39 4.77 1.11 4.01
N SER A 40 5.47 1.74 3.05
CA SER A 40 6.04 1.07 1.88
C SER A 40 7.55 1.03 1.88
N THR A 41 8.24 2.05 2.42
CA THR A 41 9.71 2.20 2.29
C THR A 41 10.52 1.02 2.85
N ASP A 42 11.54 0.60 2.10
CA ASP A 42 12.59 -0.34 2.50
C ASP A 42 14.00 0.29 2.57
N GLY A 43 14.11 1.58 2.23
CA GLY A 43 15.35 2.33 2.17
C GLY A 43 16.22 2.06 0.94
N TYR A 44 15.64 1.60 -0.18
CA TYR A 44 16.25 1.64 -1.51
C TYR A 44 16.62 3.07 -1.93
N ASN A 45 17.75 3.23 -2.61
CA ASN A 45 18.19 4.53 -3.11
C ASN A 45 18.63 4.43 -4.57
N VAL A 46 17.73 4.79 -5.48
CA VAL A 46 17.97 4.70 -6.92
C VAL A 46 19.15 5.58 -7.40
N SER A 47 19.42 6.71 -6.73
CA SER A 47 20.55 7.58 -7.07
C SER A 47 21.93 6.93 -6.79
N ALA A 48 21.98 5.90 -5.94
CA ALA A 48 23.17 5.08 -5.74
C ALA A 48 23.36 3.99 -6.82
N GLY A 49 22.39 3.86 -7.73
CA GLY A 49 22.36 2.93 -8.85
C GLY A 49 21.09 2.10 -8.89
N VAL A 50 20.65 1.74 -10.10
CA VAL A 50 19.45 0.91 -10.37
C VAL A 50 19.47 -0.40 -9.57
N MET A 51 20.64 -1.06 -9.49
CA MET A 51 20.81 -2.31 -8.74
C MET A 51 21.38 -2.09 -7.33
N SER A 52 21.24 -0.89 -6.76
CA SER A 52 21.70 -0.63 -5.40
C SER A 52 20.96 -1.53 -4.40
N PRO A 53 21.63 -2.06 -3.37
CA PRO A 53 20.96 -2.82 -2.34
C PRO A 53 20.09 -1.87 -1.50
N TYR A 54 18.88 -2.28 -1.16
CA TYR A 54 18.08 -1.61 -0.15
C TYR A 54 18.57 -1.96 1.26
N THR A 55 18.39 -1.03 2.19
CA THR A 55 18.96 -1.11 3.55
C THR A 55 18.09 -1.91 4.53
N ARG A 56 16.87 -2.28 4.14
CA ARG A 56 15.83 -2.90 4.99
C ARG A 56 15.45 -2.03 6.19
N ASN A 57 15.46 -0.72 5.98
CA ASN A 57 15.02 0.26 6.98
C ASN A 57 13.50 0.42 6.93
N THR A 58 12.78 -0.66 7.24
CA THR A 58 11.31 -0.67 7.24
C THR A 58 10.75 -0.11 8.57
N SER A 59 9.51 0.36 8.52
CA SER A 59 8.76 0.76 9.73
C SER A 59 7.90 -0.36 10.32
N SER A 60 8.16 -1.63 9.94
CA SER A 60 7.33 -2.79 10.31
C SER A 60 8.00 -3.78 11.26
N ASN A 61 9.26 -3.53 11.65
CA ASN A 61 10.09 -4.46 12.44
C ASN A 61 10.21 -5.84 11.77
N GLY A 62 10.39 -5.82 10.45
CA GLY A 62 10.46 -6.99 9.58
C GLY A 62 10.25 -6.58 8.13
N LEU A 63 9.74 -7.49 7.31
CA LEU A 63 9.38 -7.17 5.93
C LEU A 63 8.14 -6.26 5.90
N ASN A 64 8.10 -5.31 4.97
CA ASN A 64 6.88 -4.56 4.67
C ASN A 64 6.01 -5.30 3.63
N TRP A 65 4.90 -4.69 3.21
CA TRP A 65 3.95 -5.34 2.30
C TRP A 65 4.55 -5.57 0.90
N VAL A 66 5.43 -4.67 0.42
CA VAL A 66 6.12 -4.79 -0.87
C VAL A 66 7.03 -6.01 -0.85
N GLU A 67 7.84 -6.15 0.21
CA GLU A 67 8.77 -7.26 0.36
C GLU A 67 8.03 -8.60 0.53
N PHE A 68 6.90 -8.64 1.24
CA PHE A 68 6.07 -9.85 1.28
C PHE A 68 5.42 -10.15 -0.06
N LEU A 69 4.88 -9.14 -0.73
CA LEU A 69 4.20 -9.31 -2.02
C LEU A 69 5.17 -9.82 -3.09
N THR A 70 6.37 -9.26 -3.15
CA THR A 70 7.38 -9.56 -4.18
C THR A 70 8.37 -10.65 -3.79
N GLY A 71 8.47 -11.04 -2.52
CA GLY A 71 9.39 -12.08 -2.06
C GLY A 71 8.72 -13.35 -1.52
N THR A 72 7.44 -13.29 -1.13
CA THR A 72 6.71 -14.40 -0.50
C THR A 72 5.46 -14.81 -1.26
N TYR A 73 4.72 -13.85 -1.81
CA TYR A 73 3.41 -14.08 -2.46
C TYR A 73 3.40 -13.76 -3.96
N ASN A 74 4.57 -13.62 -4.55
CA ASN A 74 4.81 -13.51 -5.98
C ASN A 74 4.82 -14.89 -6.65
N GLN A 75 4.53 -14.91 -7.95
CA GLN A 75 4.58 -16.13 -8.76
C GLN A 75 5.87 -16.20 -9.60
N THR A 76 6.49 -15.06 -9.88
CA THR A 76 7.71 -14.88 -10.67
C THR A 76 8.80 -14.24 -9.82
N ALA A 77 10.07 -14.33 -10.24
CA ALA A 77 11.17 -13.56 -9.64
C ALA A 77 11.05 -12.06 -9.98
N MET A 78 10.02 -11.42 -9.44
CA MET A 78 9.71 -10.00 -9.61
C MET A 78 10.80 -9.14 -8.96
N GLN A 79 11.17 -8.06 -9.65
CA GLN A 79 12.06 -7.03 -9.13
C GLN A 79 11.24 -5.82 -8.68
N ALA A 80 11.28 -5.53 -7.38
CA ALA A 80 10.70 -4.32 -6.82
C ALA A 80 11.75 -3.20 -6.79
N PHE A 81 11.36 -2.03 -7.28
CA PHE A 81 12.07 -0.77 -7.10
C PHE A 81 11.19 0.12 -6.23
N ASP A 82 11.51 0.14 -4.94
CA ASP A 82 10.73 0.88 -3.94
C ASP A 82 11.28 2.30 -3.78
N LEU A 83 10.64 3.27 -4.45
CA LEU A 83 11.01 4.67 -4.33
C LEU A 83 10.32 5.34 -3.13
N ALA A 84 9.54 4.60 -2.32
CA ALA A 84 8.83 5.16 -1.19
C ALA A 84 9.77 5.74 -0.12
N SER A 85 9.33 6.81 0.54
CA SER A 85 10.12 7.55 1.52
C SER A 85 9.33 7.79 2.80
N GLY A 86 9.90 7.41 3.95
CA GLY A 86 9.24 7.57 5.24
C GLY A 86 8.81 9.01 5.52
N GLY A 87 7.55 9.19 5.96
CA GLY A 87 7.00 10.49 6.34
C GLY A 87 6.70 11.45 5.17
N CYS A 88 6.75 10.98 3.93
CA CYS A 88 6.47 11.83 2.78
C CYS A 88 4.98 12.10 2.60
N THR A 89 4.68 13.22 1.96
CA THR A 89 3.36 13.63 1.47
C THR A 89 3.31 13.53 -0.06
N ILE A 90 2.17 13.82 -0.68
CA ILE A 90 2.08 13.88 -2.15
C ILE A 90 3.05 14.93 -2.70
N ASP A 91 3.02 16.14 -2.15
CA ASP A 91 3.89 17.26 -2.50
C ASP A 91 4.20 18.10 -1.26
N ALA A 92 5.48 18.28 -0.96
CA ALA A 92 5.95 19.07 0.18
C ALA A 92 5.54 20.56 0.10
N ALA A 93 5.24 21.07 -1.10
CA ALA A 93 4.72 22.42 -1.31
C ALA A 93 3.24 22.57 -0.91
N LEU A 94 2.47 21.47 -0.90
CA LEU A 94 1.06 21.47 -0.48
C LEU A 94 0.94 21.11 1.00
N VAL A 95 1.61 20.04 1.43
CA VAL A 95 1.68 19.62 2.83
C VAL A 95 3.15 19.41 3.20
N PRO A 96 3.77 20.34 3.96
CA PRO A 96 5.14 20.18 4.42
C PRO A 96 5.25 18.92 5.29
N PRO A 97 6.14 17.97 4.97
CA PRO A 97 6.27 16.74 5.74
C PRO A 97 6.86 17.04 7.13
N PHE A 98 6.48 16.23 8.12
CA PHE A 98 7.06 16.31 9.47
C PHE A 98 8.60 16.17 9.47
N ILE A 99 9.16 15.36 8.57
CA ILE A 99 10.60 15.25 8.32
C ILE A 99 10.92 16.05 7.05
N PRO A 100 11.59 17.22 7.15
CA PRO A 100 11.78 18.12 5.99
C PRO A 100 12.63 17.54 4.85
N THR A 101 13.37 16.46 5.11
CA THR A 101 14.20 15.77 4.12
C THR A 101 13.47 14.61 3.44
N SER A 102 12.21 14.33 3.78
CA SER A 102 11.42 13.27 3.15
C SER A 102 11.15 13.60 1.69
N THR A 103 11.29 12.59 0.84
CA THR A 103 11.12 12.69 -0.61
C THR A 103 9.63 12.52 -0.94
N SER A 104 8.96 13.61 -1.34
CA SER A 104 7.53 13.60 -1.70
C SER A 104 7.26 12.70 -2.90
N VAL A 105 6.01 12.32 -3.15
CA VAL A 105 5.67 11.50 -4.36
C VAL A 105 6.12 12.21 -5.65
N VAL A 106 6.05 13.53 -5.71
CA VAL A 106 6.59 14.33 -6.82
C VAL A 106 8.10 14.11 -7.00
N ASP A 107 8.86 14.10 -5.91
CA ASP A 107 10.29 13.85 -5.95
C ASP A 107 10.60 12.38 -6.32
N GLN A 108 9.80 11.43 -5.81
CA GLN A 108 9.94 10.00 -6.15
C GLN A 108 9.69 9.75 -7.64
N ILE A 109 8.68 10.40 -8.23
CA ILE A 109 8.37 10.30 -9.66
C ILE A 109 9.40 11.05 -10.51
N THR A 110 9.99 12.12 -9.99
CA THR A 110 11.16 12.77 -10.59
C THR A 110 12.36 11.81 -10.64
N GLN A 111 12.64 11.08 -9.55
CA GLN A 111 13.69 10.05 -9.53
C GLN A 111 13.37 8.90 -10.50
N PHE A 112 12.12 8.45 -10.57
CA PHE A 112 11.71 7.48 -11.57
C PHE A 112 11.98 7.99 -13.00
N SER A 113 11.61 9.24 -13.30
CA SER A 113 11.88 9.85 -14.60
C SER A 113 13.37 9.89 -14.93
N GLU A 114 14.21 10.23 -13.97
CA GLU A 114 15.65 10.35 -14.17
C GLU A 114 16.33 8.99 -14.38
N TYR A 115 15.97 8.00 -13.57
CA TYR A 115 16.73 6.76 -13.47
C TYR A 115 16.05 5.55 -14.13
N MET A 116 14.71 5.52 -14.19
CA MET A 116 13.96 4.31 -14.57
C MET A 116 13.19 4.45 -15.89
N ALA A 117 12.77 5.66 -16.27
CA ALA A 117 11.97 5.88 -17.49
C ALA A 117 12.72 5.47 -18.78
N SER A 118 14.05 5.56 -18.77
CA SER A 118 14.91 5.13 -19.88
C SER A 118 15.02 3.61 -20.02
N LYS A 119 14.45 2.83 -19.09
CA LYS A 119 14.49 1.36 -19.04
C LYS A 119 15.94 0.84 -19.00
N PRO A 120 16.71 1.25 -17.98
CA PRO A 120 18.14 0.97 -17.91
C PRO A 120 18.43 -0.53 -17.77
N VAL A 121 19.68 -0.91 -17.98
CA VAL A 121 20.16 -2.25 -17.63
C VAL A 121 19.87 -2.52 -16.15
N GLY A 122 19.18 -3.63 -15.87
CA GLY A 122 18.69 -3.97 -14.53
C GLY A 122 17.20 -3.68 -14.33
N ALA A 123 16.60 -2.77 -15.10
CA ALA A 123 15.17 -2.45 -15.06
C ALA A 123 14.61 -2.31 -16.49
N THR A 124 14.62 -3.38 -17.27
CA THR A 124 14.17 -3.39 -18.68
C THR A 124 12.66 -3.62 -18.78
N TRP A 125 11.90 -2.76 -18.11
CA TRP A 125 10.45 -2.84 -18.01
C TRP A 125 9.74 -2.29 -19.26
N ASN A 126 8.49 -2.70 -19.46
CA ASN A 126 7.57 -2.19 -20.47
C ASN A 126 6.13 -2.26 -19.93
N SER A 127 5.15 -1.71 -20.67
CA SER A 127 3.76 -1.62 -20.23
C SER A 127 3.15 -2.95 -19.79
N THR A 128 3.53 -4.06 -20.43
CA THR A 128 2.92 -5.38 -20.25
C THR A 128 3.56 -6.24 -19.16
N ASN A 129 4.75 -5.85 -18.65
CA ASN A 129 5.47 -6.61 -17.62
C ASN A 129 5.77 -5.81 -16.34
N SER A 130 5.19 -4.62 -16.19
CA SER A 130 5.40 -3.78 -15.00
C SER A 130 4.11 -3.38 -14.31
N LEU A 131 4.20 -3.21 -12.98
CA LEU A 131 3.14 -2.68 -12.12
C LEU A 131 3.65 -1.43 -11.38
N PHE A 132 2.83 -0.38 -11.35
CA PHE A 132 3.10 0.87 -10.64
C PHE A 132 2.19 0.96 -9.44
N ALA A 133 2.74 0.78 -8.24
CA ALA A 133 1.98 0.78 -7.00
C ALA A 133 2.15 2.08 -6.23
N ILE A 134 1.03 2.65 -5.77
CA ILE A 134 0.98 3.94 -5.08
C ILE A 134 0.20 3.75 -3.78
N TRP A 135 0.85 4.01 -2.65
CA TRP A 135 0.20 4.05 -1.33
C TRP A 135 0.65 5.29 -0.56
N ILE A 136 -0.21 6.32 -0.56
CA ILE A 136 0.07 7.64 0.01
C ILE A 136 -1.20 8.24 0.60
N GLY A 137 -1.05 9.24 1.48
CA GLY A 137 -2.15 10.03 2.06
C GLY A 137 -2.17 10.01 3.60
N ILE A 138 -1.45 9.09 4.24
CA ILE A 138 -1.39 9.00 5.71
C ILE A 138 -0.84 10.31 6.30
N ASN A 139 0.28 10.81 5.77
CA ASN A 139 0.92 12.03 6.25
C ASN A 139 0.14 13.27 5.80
N ASP A 140 -0.38 13.30 4.57
CA ASP A 140 -1.20 14.41 4.08
C ASP A 140 -2.41 14.67 4.99
N ILE A 141 -3.12 13.62 5.41
CA ILE A 141 -4.22 13.73 6.38
C ILE A 141 -3.68 14.09 7.77
N SER A 142 -2.68 13.36 8.27
CA SER A 142 -2.16 13.53 9.64
C SER A 142 -1.59 14.92 9.91
N ASP A 143 -1.05 15.57 8.89
CA ASP A 143 -0.40 16.88 9.01
C ASP A 143 -1.34 18.04 8.64
N SER A 144 -2.48 17.79 7.97
CA SER A 144 -3.45 18.82 7.55
C SER A 144 -4.83 18.78 8.23
N TYR A 145 -5.20 17.70 8.94
CA TYR A 145 -6.55 17.54 9.52
C TYR A 145 -6.98 18.71 10.44
N ALA A 146 -6.01 19.32 11.14
CA ALA A 146 -6.26 20.40 12.09
C ALA A 146 -6.14 21.81 11.47
N TRP A 147 -5.89 21.93 10.17
CA TRP A 147 -5.76 23.22 9.51
C TRP A 147 -7.13 23.91 9.41
N SER A 148 -7.20 25.15 9.88
CA SER A 148 -8.43 25.95 9.93
C SER A 148 -8.56 26.95 8.78
N ASN A 149 -7.50 27.09 7.96
CA ASN A 149 -7.45 27.98 6.80
C ASN A 149 -7.83 27.28 5.49
N ILE A 150 -8.29 26.03 5.55
CA ILE A 150 -8.72 25.23 4.40
C ILE A 150 -10.08 24.57 4.69
N SER A 151 -10.76 24.15 3.62
CA SER A 151 -11.83 23.15 3.68
C SER A 151 -11.21 21.79 3.35
N GLN A 152 -11.26 20.82 4.26
CA GLN A 152 -10.62 19.51 4.07
C GLN A 152 -11.06 18.81 2.77
N PRO A 153 -12.37 18.70 2.43
CA PRO A 153 -12.78 18.07 1.17
C PRO A 153 -12.23 18.77 -0.08
N GLU A 154 -12.26 20.11 -0.10
CA GLU A 154 -11.73 20.87 -1.24
C GLU A 154 -10.21 20.73 -1.35
N PHE A 155 -9.50 20.76 -0.22
CA PHE A 155 -8.06 20.58 -0.17
C PHE A 155 -7.63 19.17 -0.58
N TYR A 156 -8.39 18.14 -0.19
CA TYR A 156 -8.13 16.78 -0.66
C TYR A 156 -8.36 16.64 -2.17
N GLY A 157 -9.28 17.42 -2.76
CA GLY A 157 -9.37 17.59 -4.20
C GLY A 157 -8.07 18.12 -4.82
N VAL A 158 -7.47 19.15 -4.22
CA VAL A 158 -6.17 19.71 -4.66
C VAL A 158 -5.04 18.67 -4.56
N LEU A 159 -5.03 17.89 -3.48
CA LEU A 159 -4.07 16.79 -3.32
C LEU A 159 -4.26 15.72 -4.40
N MET A 160 -5.50 15.35 -4.71
CA MET A 160 -5.80 14.38 -5.78
C MET A 160 -5.40 14.89 -7.15
N ASP A 161 -5.71 16.16 -7.48
CA ASP A 161 -5.25 16.79 -8.73
C ASP A 161 -3.73 16.69 -8.84
N ARG A 162 -3.02 16.96 -7.73
CA ARG A 162 -1.56 16.88 -7.71
C ARG A 162 -1.05 15.45 -7.86
N LEU A 163 -1.63 14.49 -7.14
CA LEU A 163 -1.26 13.07 -7.25
C LEU A 163 -1.47 12.56 -8.67
N PHE A 164 -2.63 12.84 -9.27
CA PHE A 164 -2.96 12.37 -10.61
C PHE A 164 -2.18 13.07 -11.70
N SER A 165 -1.74 14.31 -11.50
CA SER A 165 -0.72 14.92 -12.36
C SER A 165 0.55 14.08 -12.44
N GLN A 166 0.96 13.43 -11.33
CA GLN A 166 2.13 12.57 -11.33
C GLN A 166 1.84 11.16 -11.89
N VAL A 167 0.61 10.67 -11.72
CA VAL A 167 0.16 9.44 -12.40
C VAL A 167 0.17 9.62 -13.93
N ASP A 168 -0.27 10.80 -14.41
CA ASP A 168 -0.22 11.17 -15.83
C ASP A 168 1.23 11.21 -16.34
N ASP A 169 2.18 11.72 -15.54
CA ASP A 169 3.62 11.69 -15.84
C ASP A 169 4.11 10.24 -15.99
N LEU A 170 3.80 9.34 -15.05
CA LEU A 170 4.12 7.90 -15.13
C LEU A 170 3.53 7.26 -16.38
N TYR A 171 2.27 7.55 -16.68
CA TYR A 171 1.61 7.07 -17.90
C TYR A 171 2.33 7.57 -19.16
N SER A 172 2.73 8.85 -19.20
CA SER A 172 3.47 9.42 -20.33
C SER A 172 4.83 8.73 -20.56
N MET A 173 5.44 8.22 -19.50
CA MET A 173 6.69 7.46 -19.52
C MET A 173 6.50 5.97 -19.90
N GLY A 174 5.27 5.51 -20.04
CA GLY A 174 4.92 4.17 -20.53
C GLY A 174 4.30 3.24 -19.50
N ALA A 175 3.97 3.73 -18.29
CA ALA A 175 3.21 2.96 -17.31
C ALA A 175 1.79 2.68 -17.82
N ARG A 176 1.30 1.45 -17.68
CA ARG A 176 -0.07 1.04 -18.08
C ARG A 176 -0.84 0.23 -17.04
N SER A 177 -0.14 -0.29 -16.03
CA SER A 177 -0.73 -1.09 -14.96
C SER A 177 -0.51 -0.40 -13.62
N PHE A 178 -1.59 -0.05 -12.93
CA PHE A 178 -1.54 0.72 -11.69
C PHE A 178 -2.26 0.00 -10.55
N LEU A 179 -1.67 0.08 -9.36
CA LEU A 179 -2.26 -0.37 -8.10
C LEU A 179 -2.27 0.79 -7.11
N PHE A 180 -3.46 1.24 -6.71
CA PHE A 180 -3.66 2.25 -5.69
C PHE A 180 -4.15 1.58 -4.40
N LEU A 181 -3.58 1.94 -3.25
CA LEU A 181 -4.06 1.49 -1.95
C LEU A 181 -4.75 2.66 -1.23
N THR A 182 -5.94 2.40 -0.68
CA THR A 182 -6.63 3.40 0.14
C THR A 182 -5.87 3.64 1.46
N VAL A 183 -5.98 4.85 2.00
CA VAL A 183 -5.45 5.17 3.33
C VAL A 183 -6.11 4.25 4.36
N PRO A 184 -5.32 3.50 5.16
CA PRO A 184 -5.87 2.59 6.17
C PRO A 184 -6.53 3.37 7.31
N PRO A 185 -7.32 2.72 8.18
CA PRO A 185 -8.00 3.37 9.31
C PRO A 185 -7.03 3.82 10.41
N ILE A 186 -6.14 4.77 10.12
CA ILE A 186 -5.16 5.32 11.05
C ILE A 186 -5.82 6.11 12.20
N ASN A 187 -7.11 6.42 12.11
CA ASN A 187 -7.90 6.89 13.26
C ASN A 187 -7.87 5.89 14.43
N ARG A 188 -7.65 4.60 14.16
CA ARG A 188 -7.50 3.53 15.16
C ARG A 188 -6.06 3.30 15.61
N ALA A 189 -5.09 4.02 15.05
CA ALA A 189 -3.70 3.92 15.48
C ALA A 189 -3.51 4.54 16.88
N PRO A 190 -2.57 4.03 17.71
CA PRO A 190 -2.34 4.54 19.05
C PRO A 190 -2.11 6.06 19.09
N LEU A 191 -1.45 6.63 18.07
CA LEU A 191 -1.23 8.06 17.92
C LEU A 191 -2.54 8.86 17.98
N ASN A 192 -3.53 8.46 17.18
CA ASN A 192 -4.78 9.21 17.05
C ASN A 192 -5.77 8.90 18.19
N ILE A 193 -5.73 7.68 18.74
CA ILE A 193 -6.47 7.34 19.96
C ILE A 193 -5.99 8.22 21.13
N GLN A 194 -4.68 8.38 21.31
CA GLN A 194 -4.10 9.18 22.40
C GLN A 194 -4.40 10.69 22.27
N ARG A 195 -4.69 11.17 21.06
CA ARG A 195 -5.09 12.56 20.80
C ARG A 195 -6.54 12.86 21.19
N GLY A 196 -7.36 11.84 21.50
CA GLY A 196 -8.74 11.98 21.95
C GLY A 196 -9.78 11.57 20.91
N SER A 197 -11.00 11.33 21.37
CA SER A 197 -12.12 10.82 20.55
C SER A 197 -12.50 11.77 19.41
N GLU A 198 -12.44 13.07 19.65
CA GLU A 198 -12.77 14.10 18.66
C GLU A 198 -11.75 14.08 17.51
N VAL A 199 -10.46 13.97 17.84
CA VAL A 199 -9.39 13.87 16.83
C VAL A 199 -9.51 12.57 16.05
N ALA A 200 -9.72 11.43 16.72
CA ALA A 200 -9.90 10.16 16.04
C ALA A 200 -11.13 10.18 15.10
N ALA A 201 -12.24 10.80 15.52
CA ALA A 201 -13.43 10.95 14.68
C ALA A 201 -13.20 11.86 13.46
N GLN A 202 -12.46 12.96 13.64
CA GLN A 202 -12.09 13.85 12.54
C GLN A 202 -11.20 13.12 11.53
N ILE A 203 -10.15 12.45 11.99
CA ILE A 203 -9.26 11.65 11.12
C ILE A 203 -10.06 10.57 10.37
N ALA A 204 -11.03 9.91 11.01
CA ALA A 204 -11.89 8.93 10.34
C ALA A 204 -12.72 9.55 9.20
N THR A 205 -13.24 10.77 9.42
CA THR A 205 -13.99 11.53 8.41
C THR A 205 -13.07 11.91 7.25
N ASP A 206 -11.88 12.40 7.55
CA ASP A 206 -10.90 12.83 6.56
C ASP A 206 -10.38 11.66 5.70
N ILE A 207 -10.15 10.50 6.31
CA ILE A 207 -9.80 9.25 5.61
C ILE A 207 -10.93 8.84 4.65
N ALA A 208 -12.19 8.90 5.10
CA ALA A 208 -13.33 8.51 4.27
C ALA A 208 -13.46 9.45 3.05
N GLU A 209 -13.27 10.74 3.23
CA GLU A 209 -13.28 11.74 2.15
C GLU A 209 -12.13 11.51 1.18
N TYR A 210 -10.90 11.42 1.68
CA TYR A 210 -9.69 11.19 0.87
C TYR A 210 -9.83 9.93 0.01
N ASN A 211 -10.27 8.82 0.60
CA ASN A 211 -10.43 7.55 -0.11
C ASN A 211 -11.59 7.58 -1.11
N THR A 212 -12.66 8.32 -0.81
CA THR A 212 -13.75 8.55 -1.77
C THR A 212 -13.24 9.30 -3.00
N LEU A 213 -12.47 10.37 -2.78
CA LEU A 213 -11.87 11.16 -3.85
C LEU A 213 -10.83 10.34 -4.64
N LEU A 214 -9.95 9.59 -3.99
CA LEU A 214 -9.02 8.67 -4.66
C LEU A 214 -9.77 7.75 -5.63
N GLY A 215 -10.84 7.09 -5.17
CA GLY A 215 -11.64 6.22 -6.03
C GLY A 215 -12.30 6.96 -7.20
N GLN A 216 -12.73 8.21 -7.01
CA GLN A 216 -13.29 9.04 -8.09
C GLN A 216 -12.23 9.40 -9.13
N PHE A 217 -11.06 9.85 -8.70
CA PHE A 217 -9.98 10.23 -9.59
C PHE A 217 -9.39 9.03 -10.34
N VAL A 218 -9.28 7.86 -9.70
CA VAL A 218 -8.89 6.62 -10.39
C VAL A 218 -9.85 6.31 -11.54
N ARG A 219 -11.17 6.38 -11.31
CA ARG A 219 -12.17 6.15 -12.37
C ARG A 219 -12.07 7.18 -13.49
N THR A 220 -11.83 8.44 -13.16
CA THR A 220 -11.63 9.51 -14.17
C THR A 220 -10.38 9.26 -15.00
N PHE A 221 -9.26 8.90 -14.36
CA PHE A 221 -8.02 8.52 -15.02
C PHE A 221 -8.23 7.34 -15.98
N GLU A 222 -8.87 6.27 -15.49
CA GLU A 222 -9.17 5.08 -16.31
C GLU A 222 -10.06 5.42 -17.51
N ALA A 223 -11.03 6.34 -17.36
CA ALA A 223 -11.88 6.78 -18.46
C ALA A 223 -11.17 7.68 -19.49
N ASN A 224 -10.09 8.37 -19.08
CA ASN A 224 -9.36 9.31 -19.93
C ASN A 224 -8.33 8.64 -20.86
N TYR A 225 -7.89 7.42 -20.53
CA TYR A 225 -6.87 6.70 -21.28
C TYR A 225 -7.40 5.37 -21.83
N THR A 226 -7.12 5.08 -23.10
CA THR A 226 -7.72 3.95 -23.83
C THR A 226 -6.83 2.72 -23.96
N ASP A 227 -5.56 2.83 -23.58
CA ASP A 227 -4.53 1.81 -23.69
C ASP A 227 -3.95 1.39 -22.34
N LEU A 228 -4.64 1.70 -21.24
CA LEU A 228 -4.35 1.16 -19.90
C LEU A 228 -4.59 -0.35 -19.88
N ASP A 229 -3.75 -1.09 -19.15
CA ASP A 229 -3.83 -2.54 -19.01
C ASP A 229 -4.68 -2.93 -17.79
N THR A 230 -4.28 -2.48 -16.59
CA THR A 230 -5.09 -2.62 -15.37
C THR A 230 -5.00 -1.37 -14.50
N VAL A 231 -6.09 -1.02 -13.85
CA VAL A 231 -6.13 0.00 -12.81
C VAL A 231 -6.89 -0.55 -11.62
N THR A 232 -6.17 -0.87 -10.54
CA THR A 232 -6.75 -1.49 -9.34
C THR A 232 -6.74 -0.53 -8.18
N VAL A 233 -7.89 -0.35 -7.52
CA VAL A 233 -7.95 0.22 -6.17
C VAL A 233 -8.12 -0.90 -5.17
N PHE A 234 -7.11 -1.10 -4.33
CA PHE A 234 -7.17 -2.02 -3.22
C PHE A 234 -7.62 -1.26 -1.96
N ASP A 235 -8.84 -1.54 -1.51
CA ASP A 235 -9.33 -0.97 -0.26
C ASP A 235 -8.70 -1.68 0.95
N THR A 236 -7.89 -0.95 1.72
CA THR A 236 -7.20 -1.45 2.90
C THR A 236 -8.12 -1.54 4.12
N HIS A 237 -9.25 -0.81 4.13
CA HIS A 237 -10.16 -0.75 5.27
C HIS A 237 -10.71 -2.09 5.73
N PRO A 238 -11.25 -2.96 4.85
CA PRO A 238 -11.84 -4.22 5.28
C PRO A 238 -10.84 -5.09 6.05
N ILE A 239 -9.59 -5.17 5.58
CA ILE A 239 -8.55 -5.99 6.21
C ILE A 239 -8.12 -5.40 7.53
N PHE A 240 -7.80 -4.11 7.57
CA PHE A 240 -7.39 -3.46 8.82
C PHE A 240 -8.50 -3.54 9.86
N ASN A 241 -9.76 -3.27 9.49
CA ASN A 241 -10.87 -3.34 10.43
C ASN A 241 -11.11 -4.76 10.93
N VAL A 242 -11.12 -5.77 10.06
CA VAL A 242 -11.27 -7.17 10.51
C VAL A 242 -10.15 -7.57 11.48
N LEU A 243 -8.90 -7.22 11.18
CA LEU A 243 -7.78 -7.54 12.07
C LEU A 243 -7.85 -6.82 13.41
N LEU A 244 -8.37 -5.59 13.45
CA LEU A 244 -8.52 -4.81 14.67
C LEU A 244 -9.78 -5.20 15.46
N ASP A 245 -10.88 -5.55 14.79
CA ASP A 245 -12.14 -5.93 15.44
C ASP A 245 -12.06 -7.34 16.02
N GLU A 246 -11.43 -8.27 15.30
CA GLU A 246 -11.29 -9.69 15.68
C GLU A 246 -9.87 -10.01 16.18
N TRP A 247 -9.22 -9.03 16.81
CA TRP A 247 -7.79 -9.07 17.11
C TRP A 247 -7.35 -10.28 17.96
N GLU A 248 -8.18 -10.72 18.90
CA GLU A 248 -7.92 -11.93 19.70
C GLU A 248 -7.91 -13.20 18.84
N THR A 249 -8.81 -13.29 17.85
CA THR A 249 -8.87 -14.41 16.90
C THR A 249 -7.59 -14.50 16.07
N PHE A 250 -7.01 -13.35 15.72
CA PHE A 250 -5.73 -13.27 15.02
C PHE A 250 -4.50 -13.36 15.93
N GLY A 251 -4.71 -13.51 17.26
CA GLY A 251 -3.64 -13.70 18.24
C GLY A 251 -2.88 -12.42 18.57
N PHE A 252 -3.42 -11.24 18.26
CA PHE A 252 -2.86 -9.99 18.74
C PHE A 252 -3.08 -9.87 20.25
N VAL A 253 -2.20 -9.15 20.96
CA VAL A 253 -2.31 -8.89 22.40
C VAL A 253 -2.74 -7.44 22.70
N ASN A 254 -2.63 -6.55 21.71
CA ASN A 254 -2.97 -5.14 21.85
C ASN A 254 -3.18 -4.49 20.48
N ILE A 255 -4.26 -3.70 20.37
CA ILE A 255 -4.65 -2.95 19.17
C ILE A 255 -4.82 -1.45 19.39
N THR A 256 -4.72 -0.95 20.62
CA THR A 256 -4.87 0.48 20.96
C THR A 256 -3.55 1.12 21.44
N GLY A 257 -2.50 0.32 21.55
CA GLY A 257 -1.18 0.66 22.04
C GLY A 257 -0.12 -0.27 21.46
N PHE A 258 1.10 -0.13 21.96
CA PHE A 258 2.29 -0.87 21.54
C PHE A 258 3.22 -1.04 22.74
N CYS A 259 4.21 -1.92 22.63
CA CYS A 259 5.29 -1.99 23.61
C CYS A 259 6.34 -0.90 23.33
N PRO A 260 6.58 0.07 24.23
CA PRO A 260 7.54 1.16 23.97
C PRO A 260 8.97 0.67 23.69
N ALA A 261 9.36 -0.47 24.27
CA ALA A 261 10.67 -1.07 24.04
C ALA A 261 10.89 -1.57 22.61
N TYR A 262 9.82 -1.76 21.83
CA TYR A 262 9.88 -2.24 20.44
C TYR A 262 9.70 -1.12 19.42
N ALA A 263 9.41 0.12 19.84
CA ALA A 263 8.94 1.19 18.97
C ALA A 263 9.90 1.55 17.81
N ASN A 264 11.20 1.26 17.97
CA ASN A 264 12.25 1.49 16.99
C ASN A 264 12.80 0.18 16.39
N GLY A 265 12.02 -0.89 16.42
CA GLY A 265 12.42 -2.22 16.00
C GLY A 265 13.04 -3.05 17.12
N THR A 266 13.35 -4.30 16.79
CA THR A 266 13.80 -5.33 17.72
C THR A 266 14.92 -6.16 17.10
N PRO A 267 15.80 -6.80 17.91
CA PRO A 267 16.87 -7.65 17.38
C PRO A 267 16.39 -8.87 16.59
N THR A 268 15.21 -9.41 16.90
CA THR A 268 14.61 -10.57 16.22
C THR A 268 13.09 -10.42 16.15
N LEU A 269 12.45 -11.05 15.16
CA LEU A 269 10.99 -10.96 14.97
C LEU A 269 10.16 -11.47 16.17
N THR A 270 10.74 -12.38 16.97
CA THR A 270 10.11 -12.95 18.18
C THR A 270 10.73 -12.40 19.46
N TYR A 271 11.39 -11.24 19.39
CA TYR A 271 12.02 -10.64 20.56
C TYR A 271 11.00 -10.37 21.66
N GLN A 272 11.42 -10.61 22.90
CA GLN A 272 10.58 -10.40 24.07
C GLN A 272 11.41 -9.79 25.20
N VAL A 273 10.87 -8.76 25.83
CA VAL A 273 11.38 -8.18 27.08
C VAL A 273 10.36 -8.32 28.20
N GLU A 274 10.83 -8.27 29.45
CA GLU A 274 9.95 -8.28 30.62
C GLU A 274 8.92 -7.14 30.55
N GLY A 275 7.66 -7.45 30.83
CA GLY A 275 6.55 -6.49 30.75
C GLY A 275 5.90 -6.35 29.37
N CYS A 276 6.45 -6.98 28.33
CA CYS A 276 5.83 -7.02 27.00
C CYS A 276 5.63 -8.47 26.52
N ALA A 277 4.61 -8.68 25.69
CA ALA A 277 4.46 -9.93 24.93
C ALA A 277 5.57 -10.02 23.86
N PRO A 278 5.72 -11.16 23.16
CA PRO A 278 6.58 -11.23 21.99
C PRO A 278 6.21 -10.14 20.97
N ALA A 279 7.21 -9.54 20.31
CA ALA A 279 7.00 -8.44 19.37
C ALA A 279 5.99 -8.80 18.26
N SER A 280 6.06 -10.02 17.74
CA SER A 280 5.14 -10.54 16.72
C SER A 280 3.67 -10.65 17.15
N SER A 281 3.36 -10.52 18.44
CA SER A 281 2.00 -10.61 18.97
C SER A 281 1.29 -9.24 19.05
N TYR A 282 1.94 -8.13 18.70
CA TYR A 282 1.28 -6.82 18.67
C TYR A 282 0.72 -6.53 17.27
N PHE A 283 -0.31 -5.68 17.17
CA PHE A 283 -0.74 -5.13 15.89
C PHE A 283 0.17 -3.97 15.47
N TRP A 284 0.42 -3.04 16.40
CA TRP A 284 1.21 -1.84 16.17
C TRP A 284 2.64 -2.00 16.68
N LEU A 285 3.62 -1.64 15.84
CA LEU A 285 5.03 -1.54 16.24
C LEU A 285 5.26 -0.34 17.16
N ASN A 286 4.74 0.80 16.72
CA ASN A 286 4.85 2.08 17.41
C ASN A 286 3.50 2.81 17.36
N SER A 287 3.49 4.13 17.52
CA SER A 287 2.24 4.88 17.59
C SER A 287 1.44 4.92 16.28
N LEU A 288 2.05 4.60 15.13
CA LEU A 288 1.41 4.74 13.82
C LEU A 288 1.60 3.54 12.88
N HIS A 289 2.67 2.75 13.04
CA HIS A 289 3.04 1.74 12.04
C HIS A 289 2.64 0.33 12.49
N PRO A 290 1.98 -0.45 11.62
CA PRO A 290 1.63 -1.84 11.93
C PRO A 290 2.85 -2.75 11.80
N LEU A 291 2.83 -3.89 12.47
CA LEU A 291 3.91 -4.88 12.44
C LEU A 291 3.93 -5.66 11.12
N PHE A 292 5.08 -6.28 10.83
CA PHE A 292 5.29 -7.13 9.67
C PHE A 292 4.22 -8.23 9.51
N THR A 293 3.61 -8.71 10.60
CA THR A 293 2.50 -9.67 10.57
C THR A 293 1.26 -9.11 9.86
N VAL A 294 0.92 -7.85 10.11
CA VAL A 294 -0.17 -7.13 9.43
C VAL A 294 0.20 -6.86 7.97
N HIS A 295 1.44 -6.43 7.70
CA HIS A 295 1.94 -6.25 6.33
C HIS A 295 1.89 -7.54 5.51
N SER A 296 2.20 -8.69 6.12
CA SER A 296 2.11 -10.01 5.48
C SER A 296 0.68 -10.36 5.08
N ILE A 297 -0.29 -10.16 5.98
CA ILE A 297 -1.72 -10.41 5.69
C ILE A 297 -2.20 -9.49 4.57
N LEU A 298 -1.84 -8.21 4.62
CA LEU A 298 -2.17 -7.24 3.57
C LEU A 298 -1.59 -7.67 2.22
N ALA A 299 -0.29 -8.00 2.17
CA ALA A 299 0.38 -8.45 0.95
C ALA A 299 -0.26 -9.72 0.37
N LYS A 300 -0.68 -10.65 1.22
CA LYS A 300 -1.38 -11.86 0.77
C LYS A 300 -2.73 -11.52 0.13
N ALA A 301 -3.48 -10.59 0.71
CA ALA A 301 -4.75 -10.17 0.15
C ALA A 301 -4.57 -9.40 -1.17
N ILE A 302 -3.57 -8.52 -1.27
CA ILE A 302 -3.22 -7.83 -2.51
C ILE A 302 -2.86 -8.84 -3.60
N SER A 303 -1.99 -9.81 -3.30
CA SER A 303 -1.64 -10.90 -4.22
C SER A 303 -2.88 -11.66 -4.71
N THR A 304 -3.86 -11.89 -3.83
CA THR A 304 -5.13 -12.55 -4.19
C THR A 304 -5.96 -11.68 -5.13
N THR A 305 -6.10 -10.37 -4.85
CA THR A 305 -6.81 -9.42 -5.71
C THR A 305 -6.16 -9.24 -7.08
N LEU A 306 -4.83 -9.20 -7.15
CA LEU A 306 -4.10 -9.10 -8.42
C LEU A 306 -4.19 -10.40 -9.23
N SER A 307 -4.25 -11.56 -8.55
CA SER A 307 -4.38 -12.87 -9.21
C SER A 307 -5.80 -13.15 -9.73
N SER A 308 -6.82 -12.48 -9.19
CA SER A 308 -8.22 -12.70 -9.59
C SER A 308 -8.66 -11.85 -10.78
N GLN A 309 -7.81 -10.94 -11.25
CA GLN A 309 -7.99 -10.20 -12.49
C GLN A 309 -7.51 -11.08 -13.65
N CYS A 310 -8.46 -11.67 -14.37
CA CYS A 310 -8.23 -12.47 -15.56
C CYS A 310 -8.79 -11.73 -16.78
#